data_AF-A0A444R0P4-F1
#
_entry.id   AF-A0A444R0P4-F1
#
_cell.length_a   1.000
_cell.length_b   1.000
_cell.length_c   1.000
_cell.angle_alpha   90.00
_cell.angle_beta   90.00
_cell.angle_gamma   90.00
#
_symmetry.space_group_name_H-M   'P 1'
#
loop_
_entity.id
_entity.type
_entity.pdbx_description
1 polymer ?
#
loop_
_entity_poly.entity_id
_entity_poly.type
_entity_poly.pdbx_seq_one_letter_code
_entity_poly.pdbx_strand_id
1 'polypeptide(L)'
;DAALECVKEFAEPACVIVKHANPCGVAIGNSILDAYDRAYKTDPTSAFGGIIAFNRELDAETAQAIISRQFVEVIIAPSASEEALKITAAKQNVRVLTCGQWGERIPGLDFKRVNGGLLVQDRDLGMVGAEELRVVTKRQPTEQELRDALFCWKVAKFVKSNAIVYAKNNMTIGIGAGQMSRVYSAKIAGIKAADEGLEVKGSSMASDAFFPFRDG
;
A
#
# COMPACT_ATOMS: atom_id res chain seq x y z
N ASP A 1 -9.18 4.99 6.34
CA ASP A 1 -9.46 3.55 6.40
C ASP A 1 -8.52 2.74 5.52
N ALA A 2 -8.68 2.70 4.19
CA ALA A 2 -7.82 1.91 3.29
C ALA A 2 -6.31 2.05 3.54
N ALA A 3 -5.81 3.28 3.76
CA ALA A 3 -4.40 3.51 4.09
C ALA A 3 -3.99 2.89 5.44
N LEU A 4 -4.85 3.03 6.45
CA LEU A 4 -4.61 2.50 7.80
C LEU A 4 -4.69 0.97 7.84
N GLU A 5 -5.70 0.38 7.21
CA GLU A 5 -5.84 -1.08 7.19
C GLU A 5 -4.72 -1.74 6.38
N CYS A 6 -4.29 -1.11 5.28
CA CYS A 6 -3.15 -1.62 4.51
C CYS A 6 -1.83 -1.52 5.30
N VAL A 7 -1.57 -0.42 6.03
CA VAL A 7 -0.29 -0.28 6.75
C VAL A 7 -0.18 -1.25 7.94
N LYS A 8 -1.31 -1.71 8.48
CA LYS A 8 -1.39 -2.76 9.53
C LYS A 8 -0.96 -4.15 9.03
N GLU A 9 -0.75 -4.35 7.73
CA GLU A 9 -0.27 -5.62 7.16
C GLU A 9 1.23 -5.85 7.37
N PHE A 10 1.95 -4.82 7.80
CA PHE A 10 3.41 -4.81 7.88
C PHE A 10 3.86 -4.68 9.33
N ALA A 11 4.81 -5.54 9.71
CA ALA A 11 5.41 -5.50 11.03
C ALA A 11 6.55 -4.49 11.08
N GLU A 12 7.35 -4.44 10.02
CA GLU A 12 8.49 -3.54 9.80
C GLU A 12 8.03 -2.09 9.55
N PRO A 13 8.87 -1.06 9.76
CA PRO A 13 8.50 0.32 9.46
C PRO A 13 7.96 0.47 8.03
N ALA A 14 6.71 0.91 7.90
CA ALA A 14 6.00 0.93 6.64
C ALA A 14 5.27 2.25 6.42
N CYS A 15 5.15 2.61 5.15
CA CYS A 15 4.39 3.76 4.67
C CYS A 15 3.44 3.29 3.56
N VAL A 16 2.18 3.70 3.67
CA VAL A 16 1.15 3.52 2.64
C VAL A 16 0.62 4.88 2.23
N ILE A 17 0.65 5.18 0.93
CA ILE A 17 0.10 6.39 0.33
C ILE A 17 -1.13 6.00 -0.49
N VAL A 18 -2.27 6.62 -0.21
CA VAL A 18 -3.55 6.34 -0.86
C VAL A 18 -4.11 7.59 -1.53
N LYS A 19 -4.69 7.39 -2.72
CA LYS A 19 -5.53 8.37 -3.41
C LYS A 19 -6.82 7.68 -3.86
N HIS A 20 -7.97 8.32 -3.65
CA HIS A 20 -9.29 7.78 -4.02
C HIS A 20 -9.51 6.31 -3.61
N ALA A 21 -9.19 5.99 -2.35
CA ALA A 21 -9.32 4.67 -1.73
C ALA A 21 -8.48 3.54 -2.36
N ASN A 22 -7.48 3.86 -3.20
CA ASN A 22 -6.51 2.91 -3.72
C ASN A 22 -5.08 3.31 -3.32
N PRO A 23 -4.21 2.35 -2.94
CA PRO A 23 -2.79 2.60 -2.79
C PRO A 23 -2.17 3.10 -4.10
N CYS A 24 -1.40 4.19 -4.03
CA CYS A 24 -0.55 4.66 -5.14
C CYS A 24 0.95 4.45 -4.86
N GLY A 25 1.32 4.22 -3.59
CA GLY A 25 2.68 3.83 -3.22
C GLY A 25 2.71 3.16 -1.85
N VAL A 26 3.43 2.04 -1.74
CA VAL A 26 3.63 1.32 -0.49
C VAL A 26 5.07 0.87 -0.39
N ALA A 27 5.67 1.00 0.79
CA ALA A 27 7.00 0.47 1.04
C ALA A 27 7.21 0.11 2.51
N ILE A 28 8.13 -0.85 2.72
CA ILE A 28 8.80 -1.10 3.98
C ILE A 28 10.20 -0.47 3.92
N GLY A 29 10.65 0.12 5.02
CA GLY A 29 11.97 0.72 5.16
C GLY A 29 12.64 0.41 6.51
N ASN A 30 13.86 0.90 6.67
CA ASN A 30 14.60 0.81 7.94
C ASN A 30 14.06 1.81 8.99
N SER A 31 13.40 2.87 8.52
CA SER A 31 12.69 3.88 9.32
C SER A 31 11.40 4.30 8.59
N ILE A 32 10.53 5.06 9.24
CA ILE A 32 9.34 5.61 8.56
C ILE A 32 9.68 6.63 7.49
N LEU A 33 10.78 7.38 7.64
CA LEU A 33 11.28 8.28 6.61
C LEU A 33 11.74 7.50 5.38
N ASP A 34 12.54 6.45 5.56
CA ASP A 34 12.98 5.58 4.46
C ASP A 34 11.76 4.93 3.77
N ALA A 35 10.81 4.41 4.55
CA ALA A 35 9.57 3.86 4.01
C ALA A 35 8.77 4.92 3.22
N TYR A 36 8.67 6.16 3.72
CA TYR A 36 8.00 7.26 3.02
C TYR A 36 8.70 7.60 1.71
N ASP A 37 10.01 7.81 1.72
CA ASP A 37 10.79 8.15 0.54
C ASP A 37 10.69 7.09 -0.55
N ARG A 38 10.60 5.83 -0.16
CA ARG A 38 10.44 4.71 -1.07
C ARG A 38 9.01 4.60 -1.58
N ALA A 39 8.00 4.67 -0.73
CA ALA A 39 6.60 4.64 -1.15
C ALA A 39 6.29 5.79 -2.12
N TYR A 40 6.78 7.00 -1.81
CA TYR A 40 6.59 8.19 -2.64
C TYR A 40 7.13 8.05 -4.06
N LYS A 41 8.25 7.33 -4.26
CA LYS A 41 8.83 7.09 -5.59
C LYS A 41 7.93 6.29 -6.54
N THR A 42 6.95 5.55 -6.02
CA THR A 42 6.07 4.71 -6.85
C THR A 42 5.21 5.53 -7.80
N ASP A 43 4.61 6.60 -7.31
CA ASP A 43 3.74 7.50 -8.08
C ASP A 43 3.65 8.87 -7.37
N PRO A 44 4.73 9.70 -7.43
CA PRO A 44 4.76 11.06 -6.91
C PRO A 44 3.57 11.91 -7.36
N THR A 45 3.15 11.73 -8.61
CA THR A 45 2.04 12.46 -9.22
C THR A 45 0.72 12.22 -8.48
N SER A 46 0.40 10.95 -8.21
CA SER A 46 -0.85 10.56 -7.53
C SER A 46 -0.76 10.72 -6.01
N ALA A 47 0.45 10.76 -5.44
CA ALA A 47 0.67 11.03 -4.02
C ALA A 47 0.25 12.45 -3.61
N PHE A 48 0.19 13.40 -4.55
CA PHE A 48 -0.20 14.78 -4.29
C PHE A 48 -1.64 14.88 -3.78
N GLY A 49 -1.84 15.47 -2.61
CA GLY A 49 -3.13 15.52 -1.91
C GLY A 49 -3.64 14.12 -1.53
N GLY A 50 -2.75 13.16 -1.33
CA GLY A 50 -3.06 11.81 -0.86
C GLY A 50 -3.26 11.74 0.65
N ILE A 51 -3.54 10.54 1.12
CA ILE A 51 -3.58 10.14 2.53
C ILE A 51 -2.35 9.28 2.79
N ILE A 52 -1.53 9.65 3.78
CA ILE A 52 -0.32 8.92 4.16
C ILE A 52 -0.56 8.21 5.49
N ALA A 53 -0.30 6.92 5.54
CA ALA A 53 -0.39 6.11 6.76
C ALA A 53 0.96 5.50 7.12
N PHE A 54 1.29 5.54 8.42
CA PHE A 54 2.47 4.90 9.00
C PHE A 54 2.07 3.88 10.07
N ASN A 55 2.90 2.84 10.23
CA ASN A 55 2.75 1.86 11.31
C ASN A 55 3.62 2.12 12.55
N ARG A 56 4.22 3.31 12.63
CA ARG A 56 5.02 3.81 13.77
C ARG A 56 4.70 5.28 13.99
N GLU A 57 5.15 5.81 15.13
CA GLU A 57 5.03 7.23 15.47
C GLU A 57 5.52 8.14 14.35
N LEU A 58 4.77 9.21 14.08
CA LEU A 58 5.21 10.29 13.19
C LEU A 58 6.26 11.16 13.89
N ASP A 59 7.50 11.06 13.43
CA ASP A 59 8.62 11.89 13.88
C ASP A 59 8.75 13.23 13.11
N ALA A 60 9.55 14.14 13.66
CA ALA A 60 9.76 15.48 13.12
C ALA A 60 10.40 15.46 11.73
N GLU A 61 11.36 14.57 11.50
CA GLU A 61 12.11 14.49 10.24
C GLU A 61 11.20 14.06 9.09
N THR A 62 10.39 13.03 9.32
CA THR A 62 9.41 12.52 8.37
C THR A 62 8.31 13.54 8.12
N ALA A 63 7.82 14.20 9.17
CA ALA A 63 6.84 15.29 9.03
C ALA A 63 7.38 16.43 8.15
N GLN A 64 8.62 16.85 8.38
CA GLN A 64 9.28 17.90 7.59
C GLN A 64 9.43 17.49 6.12
N ALA A 65 9.88 16.25 5.86
CA ALA A 65 10.03 15.71 4.52
C ALA A 65 8.70 15.75 3.74
N ILE A 66 7.61 15.29 4.37
CA ILE A 66 6.27 15.27 3.76
C ILE A 66 5.83 16.68 3.37
N ILE A 67 5.81 17.62 4.31
CA ILE A 67 5.25 18.96 4.07
C ILE A 67 6.10 19.84 3.14
N SER A 68 7.38 19.49 2.97
CA SER A 68 8.30 20.17 2.07
C SER A 68 8.17 19.66 0.63
N ARG A 69 7.82 18.38 0.47
CA ARG A 69 7.80 17.73 -0.84
C ARG A 69 6.48 17.94 -1.57
N GLN A 70 5.35 17.90 -0.87
CA GLN A 70 4.03 18.03 -1.49
C GLN A 70 2.94 18.47 -0.53
N PHE A 71 1.81 18.87 -1.11
CA PHE A 71 0.57 18.94 -0.36
C PHE A 71 0.08 17.53 -0.02
N VAL A 72 -0.35 17.32 1.23
CA VAL A 72 -0.96 16.09 1.72
C VAL A 72 -2.27 16.45 2.41
N GLU A 73 -3.28 15.60 2.25
CA GLU A 73 -4.59 15.85 2.85
C GLU A 73 -4.68 15.36 4.29
N VAL A 74 -4.17 14.15 4.54
CA VAL A 74 -4.22 13.48 5.84
C VAL A 74 -2.92 12.70 6.08
N ILE A 75 -2.39 12.78 7.29
CA ILE A 75 -1.34 11.90 7.80
C ILE A 75 -1.93 11.13 8.98
N ILE A 76 -1.82 9.80 8.98
CA ILE A 76 -2.30 8.95 10.07
C ILE A 76 -1.18 8.04 10.58
N ALA A 77 -1.03 7.96 11.90
CA ALA A 77 -0.02 7.16 12.59
C ALA A 77 -0.56 6.69 13.96
N PRO A 78 0.06 5.71 14.63
CA PRO A 78 -0.28 5.36 16.01
C PRO A 78 -0.20 6.55 16.97
N SER A 79 0.88 7.32 16.86
CA SER A 79 1.17 8.54 17.64
C SER A 79 1.92 9.54 16.77
N ALA A 80 2.09 10.76 17.27
CA ALA A 80 2.90 11.80 16.63
C ALA A 80 3.67 12.57 17.71
N SER A 81 4.95 12.86 17.43
CA SER A 81 5.77 13.72 18.28
C SER A 81 5.26 15.17 18.31
N GLU A 82 5.53 15.90 19.38
CA GLU A 82 5.14 17.32 19.49
C GLU A 82 5.78 18.15 18.38
N GLU A 83 7.01 17.84 18.00
CA GLU A 83 7.75 18.49 16.93
C GLU A 83 7.09 18.24 15.56
N ALA A 84 6.66 17.00 15.28
CA ALA A 84 5.91 16.69 14.07
C ALA A 84 4.59 17.46 13.98
N LEU A 85 3.88 17.61 15.11
CA LEU A 85 2.66 18.39 15.19
C LEU A 85 2.92 19.89 14.93
N LYS A 86 3.98 20.46 15.49
CA LYS A 86 4.39 21.85 15.23
C LYS A 86 4.72 22.08 13.74
N ILE A 87 5.44 21.15 13.12
CA ILE A 87 5.81 21.20 11.70
C ILE A 87 4.56 21.14 10.82
N THR A 88 3.70 20.16 11.04
CA THR A 88 2.48 19.97 10.24
C THR A 88 1.46 21.08 10.43
N ALA A 89 1.39 21.71 11.62
CA ALA A 89 0.53 22.85 11.90
C ALA A 89 0.86 24.10 11.06
N ALA A 90 2.07 24.21 10.50
CA ALA A 90 2.41 25.27 9.56
C ALA A 90 1.63 25.18 8.22
N LYS A 91 0.95 24.05 7.96
CA LYS A 91 0.11 23.82 6.78
C LYS A 91 -1.35 23.74 7.20
N GLN A 92 -2.09 24.83 7.01
CA GLN A 92 -3.48 25.02 7.50
C GLN A 92 -4.45 23.85 7.21
N ASN A 93 -4.29 23.16 6.09
CA ASN A 93 -5.23 22.13 5.63
C ASN A 93 -4.75 20.68 5.87
N VAL A 94 -3.56 20.49 6.46
CA VAL A 94 -3.06 19.15 6.78
C VAL A 94 -3.75 18.64 8.03
N ARG A 95 -4.37 17.46 7.93
CA ARG A 95 -5.00 16.78 9.08
C ARG A 95 -4.07 15.69 9.57
N VAL A 96 -3.65 15.77 10.83
CA VAL A 96 -2.88 14.70 11.49
C VAL A 96 -3.82 13.93 12.41
N LEU A 97 -3.88 12.61 12.23
CA LEU A 97 -4.71 11.70 13.02
C LEU A 97 -3.82 10.71 13.77
N THR A 98 -4.01 10.61 15.08
CA THR A 98 -3.41 9.56 15.90
C THR A 98 -4.45 8.48 16.15
N CYS A 99 -4.14 7.23 15.80
CA CYS A 99 -5.07 6.11 15.92
C CYS A 99 -4.77 5.17 17.10
N GLY A 100 -3.71 5.45 17.87
CA GLY A 100 -3.24 4.58 18.95
C GLY A 100 -2.58 3.31 18.41
N GLN A 101 -2.11 2.47 19.34
CA GLN A 101 -1.59 1.15 19.01
C GLN A 101 -2.76 0.19 18.75
N TRP A 102 -2.65 -0.61 17.69
CA TRP A 102 -3.62 -1.65 17.38
C TRP A 102 -3.24 -2.98 18.04
N GLY A 103 -4.27 -3.72 18.47
CA GLY A 103 -4.13 -5.10 18.90
C GLY A 103 -4.15 -6.09 17.73
N GLU A 104 -4.35 -7.36 18.07
CA GLU A 104 -4.49 -8.44 17.09
C GLU A 104 -5.75 -8.27 16.23
N ARG A 105 -5.73 -8.90 15.05
CA ARG A 105 -6.89 -8.96 14.16
C ARG A 105 -7.96 -9.85 14.79
N ILE A 106 -9.12 -9.25 15.06
CA ILE A 106 -10.25 -9.97 15.62
C ILE A 106 -11.30 -10.26 14.54
N PRO A 107 -11.93 -11.45 14.55
CA PRO A 107 -13.12 -11.73 13.76
C PRO A 107 -14.19 -10.66 13.98
N GLY A 108 -14.94 -10.37 12.92
CA GLY A 108 -16.01 -9.40 12.98
C GLY A 108 -16.74 -9.31 11.65
N LEU A 109 -17.86 -8.60 11.67
CA LEU A 109 -18.67 -8.39 10.49
C LEU A 109 -18.21 -7.15 9.73
N ASP A 110 -18.28 -7.23 8.41
CA ASP A 110 -18.19 -6.13 7.46
C ASP A 110 -19.55 -5.95 6.76
N PHE A 111 -19.87 -4.69 6.45
CA PHE A 111 -21.20 -4.30 6.01
C PHE A 111 -21.13 -3.43 4.76
N LYS A 112 -21.92 -3.77 3.75
CA LYS A 112 -22.04 -2.97 2.52
C LYS A 112 -23.49 -2.60 2.26
N ARG A 113 -23.76 -1.29 2.24
CA ARG A 113 -25.10 -0.78 1.90
C ARG A 113 -25.42 -1.06 0.44
N VAL A 114 -26.62 -1.57 0.19
CA VAL A 114 -27.23 -1.70 -1.14
C VAL A 114 -28.59 -0.99 -1.14
N ASN A 115 -29.16 -0.75 -2.32
CA ASN A 115 -30.50 -0.17 -2.38
C ASN A 115 -31.51 -1.11 -1.71
N GLY A 116 -32.23 -0.62 -0.71
CA GLY A 116 -33.24 -1.39 0.02
C GLY A 116 -32.71 -2.34 1.09
N GLY A 117 -31.40 -2.36 1.39
CA GLY A 117 -30.88 -3.26 2.43
C GLY A 117 -29.39 -3.18 2.71
N LEU A 118 -28.88 -4.24 3.33
CA LEU A 118 -27.51 -4.38 3.79
C LEU A 118 -26.98 -5.76 3.44
N LEU A 119 -25.78 -5.82 2.85
CA LEU A 119 -25.01 -7.05 2.76
C LEU A 119 -24.12 -7.15 4.00
N VAL A 120 -24.06 -8.34 4.59
CA VAL A 120 -23.27 -8.66 5.77
C VAL A 120 -22.36 -9.82 5.45
N GLN A 121 -21.08 -9.71 5.76
CA GLN A 121 -20.08 -10.75 5.56
C GLN A 121 -19.06 -10.73 6.71
N ASP A 122 -18.28 -11.79 6.85
CA ASP A 122 -17.11 -11.76 7.72
C ASP A 122 -16.05 -10.82 7.14
N ARG A 123 -15.27 -10.18 8.01
CA ARG A 123 -14.08 -9.43 7.60
C ARG A 123 -13.08 -10.38 6.94
N ASP A 124 -12.47 -9.92 5.86
CA ASP A 124 -11.34 -10.62 5.26
C ASP A 124 -10.10 -10.47 6.15
N LEU A 125 -9.87 -11.46 7.00
CA LEU A 125 -8.67 -11.60 7.82
C LEU A 125 -7.61 -12.50 7.16
N GLY A 126 -7.86 -12.98 5.94
CA GLY A 126 -6.97 -13.90 5.23
C GLY A 126 -5.56 -13.34 5.08
N MET A 127 -4.59 -14.17 5.44
CA MET A 127 -3.16 -13.93 5.29
C MET A 127 -2.54 -15.18 4.68
N VAL A 128 -1.50 -15.00 3.88
CA VAL A 128 -0.78 -16.11 3.25
C VAL A 128 0.66 -16.07 3.75
N GLY A 129 1.07 -17.14 4.42
CA GLY A 129 2.45 -17.39 4.83
C GLY A 129 3.30 -18.00 3.71
N ALA A 130 4.62 -18.00 3.89
CA ALA A 130 5.55 -18.59 2.92
C ALA A 130 5.33 -20.11 2.76
N GLU A 131 4.94 -20.76 3.85
CA GLU A 131 4.65 -22.19 3.97
C GLU A 131 3.38 -22.63 3.21
N GLU A 132 2.48 -21.69 2.90
CA GLU A 132 1.26 -21.95 2.15
C GLU A 132 1.48 -21.80 0.63
N LEU A 133 2.63 -21.27 0.22
CA LEU A 133 2.93 -21.04 -1.18
C LEU A 133 3.37 -22.33 -1.88
N ARG A 134 2.82 -22.54 -3.08
CA ARG A 134 3.22 -23.63 -3.97
C ARG A 134 3.95 -23.08 -5.19
N VAL A 135 5.21 -23.50 -5.39
CA VAL A 135 5.95 -23.19 -6.61
C VAL A 135 5.49 -24.11 -7.74
N VAL A 136 4.87 -23.53 -8.78
CA VAL A 136 4.29 -24.25 -9.92
C VAL A 136 5.13 -24.14 -11.22
N THR A 137 6.30 -23.53 -11.15
CA THR A 137 7.21 -23.31 -12.28
C THR A 137 8.50 -24.13 -12.13
N LYS A 138 9.28 -24.27 -13.22
CA LYS A 138 10.57 -24.97 -13.19
C LYS A 138 11.65 -24.20 -12.40
N ARG A 139 11.63 -22.87 -12.49
CA ARG A 139 12.57 -21.98 -11.81
C ARG A 139 12.09 -21.73 -10.39
N GLN A 140 12.93 -21.98 -9.41
CA GLN A 140 12.65 -21.61 -8.02
C GLN A 140 12.84 -20.10 -7.82
N PRO A 141 11.96 -19.42 -7.06
CA PRO A 141 12.19 -18.05 -6.66
C PRO A 141 13.38 -17.97 -5.71
N THR A 142 14.12 -16.87 -5.79
CA THR A 142 15.07 -16.50 -4.74
C THR A 142 14.33 -16.08 -3.48
N GLU A 143 15.02 -16.05 -2.34
CA GLU A 143 14.42 -15.57 -1.09
C GLU A 143 13.91 -14.13 -1.20
N GLN A 144 14.62 -13.26 -1.92
CA GLN A 144 14.18 -11.87 -2.12
C GLN A 144 12.91 -11.80 -2.96
N GLU A 145 12.82 -12.57 -4.05
CA GLU A 145 11.60 -12.62 -4.86
C GLU A 145 10.41 -13.17 -4.06
N LEU A 146 10.64 -14.13 -3.17
CA LEU A 146 9.61 -14.68 -2.29
C LEU A 146 9.13 -13.63 -1.27
N ARG A 147 10.05 -12.89 -0.64
CA ARG A 147 9.72 -11.76 0.23
C ARG A 147 8.92 -10.69 -0.51
N ASP A 148 9.38 -10.31 -1.70
CA ASP A 148 8.70 -9.33 -2.54
C ASP A 148 7.32 -9.81 -2.97
N ALA A 149 7.14 -11.12 -3.25
CA ALA A 149 5.84 -11.69 -3.60
C ALA A 149 4.84 -11.64 -2.43
N LEU A 150 5.28 -11.96 -1.21
CA LEU A 150 4.46 -11.85 0.00
C LEU A 150 4.10 -10.39 0.30
N PHE A 151 5.04 -9.46 0.14
CA PHE A 151 4.77 -8.02 0.23
C PHE A 151 3.74 -7.59 -0.81
N CYS A 152 3.91 -8.01 -2.07
CA CYS A 152 3.01 -7.69 -3.17
C CYS A 152 1.59 -8.19 -2.92
N TRP A 153 1.46 -9.41 -2.40
CA TRP A 153 0.17 -10.02 -2.04
C TRP A 153 -0.57 -9.21 -0.97
N LYS A 154 0.13 -8.80 0.10
CA LYS A 154 -0.43 -7.94 1.14
C LYS A 154 -0.95 -6.62 0.58
N VAL A 155 -0.22 -6.00 -0.36
CA VAL A 155 -0.66 -4.75 -1.00
C VAL A 155 -1.87 -5.00 -1.90
N ALA A 156 -1.85 -6.05 -2.73
CA ALA A 156 -2.91 -6.37 -3.69
C ALA A 156 -4.29 -6.52 -3.01
N LYS A 157 -4.33 -7.05 -1.78
CA LYS A 157 -5.55 -7.14 -0.95
C LYS A 157 -6.27 -5.79 -0.76
N PHE A 158 -5.55 -4.67 -0.79
CA PHE A 158 -6.11 -3.33 -0.56
C PHE A 158 -6.32 -2.51 -1.83
N VAL A 159 -5.93 -3.05 -3.00
CA VAL A 159 -6.17 -2.44 -4.30
C VAL A 159 -7.52 -2.92 -4.81
N LYS A 160 -8.36 -2.02 -5.34
CA LYS A 160 -9.68 -2.43 -5.86
C LYS A 160 -9.52 -3.31 -7.09
N SER A 161 -10.30 -4.40 -7.12
CA SER A 161 -10.28 -5.39 -8.20
C SER A 161 -10.69 -4.80 -9.56
N ASN A 162 -10.13 -5.28 -10.67
CA ASN A 162 -9.02 -6.25 -10.73
C ASN A 162 -7.69 -5.56 -10.43
N ALA A 163 -6.91 -6.14 -9.51
CA ALA A 163 -5.67 -5.55 -9.04
C ALA A 163 -4.45 -6.27 -9.60
N ILE A 164 -3.48 -5.50 -10.11
CA ILE A 164 -2.12 -5.97 -10.39
C ILE A 164 -1.15 -5.07 -9.64
N VAL A 165 -0.27 -5.67 -8.86
CA VAL A 165 0.79 -4.97 -8.15
C VAL A 165 2.12 -5.54 -8.61
N TYR A 166 3.06 -4.68 -8.99
CA TYR A 166 4.47 -5.03 -9.13
C TYR A 166 5.23 -4.51 -7.92
N ALA A 167 6.14 -5.31 -7.37
CA ALA A 167 6.97 -4.90 -6.25
C ALA A 167 8.38 -5.45 -6.35
N LYS A 168 9.34 -4.69 -5.84
CA LYS A 168 10.76 -5.05 -5.79
C LYS A 168 11.39 -4.48 -4.53
N ASN A 169 12.17 -5.30 -3.84
CA ASN A 169 12.82 -4.97 -2.57
C ASN A 169 11.85 -4.44 -1.51
N ASN A 170 10.63 -4.96 -1.37
CA ASN A 170 9.57 -4.46 -0.48
C ASN A 170 9.11 -3.01 -0.74
N MET A 171 9.12 -2.58 -2.01
CA MET A 171 8.53 -1.32 -2.47
C MET A 171 7.66 -1.62 -3.70
N THR A 172 6.50 -0.99 -3.80
CA THR A 172 5.70 -1.03 -5.02
C THR A 172 6.43 -0.35 -6.17
N ILE A 173 6.38 -0.95 -7.35
CA ILE A 173 6.97 -0.44 -8.60
C ILE A 173 5.89 0.12 -9.52
N GLY A 174 4.72 -0.50 -9.54
CA GLY A 174 3.57 -0.05 -10.31
C GLY A 174 2.32 -0.74 -9.82
N ILE A 175 1.20 -0.02 -9.84
CA ILE A 175 -0.09 -0.50 -9.33
C ILE A 175 -1.16 -0.24 -10.40
N GLY A 176 -1.88 -1.30 -10.77
CA GLY A 176 -3.00 -1.27 -11.69
C GLY A 176 -4.28 -1.61 -10.93
N ALA A 177 -5.14 -0.61 -10.75
CA ALA A 177 -6.33 -0.72 -9.91
C ALA A 177 -7.62 -0.59 -10.71
N GLY A 178 -8.66 -1.34 -10.31
CA GLY A 178 -10.05 -1.06 -10.64
C GLY A 178 -10.47 -1.36 -12.08
N GLN A 179 -9.66 -2.06 -12.87
CA GLN A 179 -10.00 -2.35 -14.27
C GLN A 179 -10.90 -3.58 -14.39
N MET A 180 -11.80 -3.56 -15.38
CA MET A 180 -12.62 -4.71 -15.75
C MET A 180 -11.77 -5.86 -16.33
N SER A 181 -10.58 -5.56 -16.86
CA SER A 181 -9.64 -6.54 -17.42
C SER A 181 -8.30 -6.51 -16.69
N ARG A 182 -7.84 -7.68 -16.21
CA ARG A 182 -6.52 -7.85 -15.55
C ARG A 182 -5.36 -7.49 -16.46
N VAL A 183 -5.47 -7.79 -17.76
CA VAL A 183 -4.46 -7.40 -18.75
C VAL A 183 -4.29 -5.88 -18.80
N TYR A 184 -5.38 -5.12 -18.65
CA TYR A 184 -5.30 -3.66 -18.57
C TYR A 184 -4.74 -3.18 -17.23
N SER A 185 -5.08 -3.82 -16.11
CA SER A 185 -4.42 -3.52 -14.83
C SER A 185 -2.90 -3.72 -14.93
N ALA A 186 -2.43 -4.83 -15.53
CA ALA A 186 -1.01 -5.08 -15.74
C ALA A 186 -0.34 -4.02 -16.63
N LYS A 187 -0.98 -3.66 -17.75
CA LYS A 187 -0.49 -2.59 -18.64
C LYS A 187 -0.40 -1.23 -17.93
N ILE A 188 -1.45 -0.84 -17.19
CA ILE A 188 -1.47 0.43 -16.46
C ILE A 188 -0.38 0.46 -15.41
N ALA A 189 -0.21 -0.61 -14.64
CA ALA A 189 0.85 -0.72 -13.65
C ALA A 189 2.25 -0.56 -14.29
N GLY A 190 2.46 -1.16 -15.47
CA GLY A 190 3.71 -1.01 -16.21
C GLY A 190 3.93 0.39 -16.80
N ILE A 191 2.88 1.04 -17.31
CA ILE A 191 2.94 2.42 -17.81
C ILE A 191 3.31 3.37 -16.67
N LYS A 192 2.61 3.25 -15.52
CA LYS A 192 2.88 4.07 -14.34
C LYS A 192 4.31 3.91 -13.82
N ALA A 193 4.82 2.69 -13.78
CA ALA A 193 6.22 2.45 -13.43
C ALA A 193 7.18 3.18 -14.38
N ALA A 194 6.92 3.09 -15.69
CA ALA A 194 7.75 3.72 -16.70
C ALA A 194 7.71 5.26 -16.65
N ASP A 195 6.53 5.86 -16.40
CA ASP A 195 6.35 7.30 -16.24
C ASP A 195 7.23 7.86 -15.11
N GLU A 196 7.45 7.07 -14.06
CA GLU A 196 8.28 7.43 -12.89
C GLU A 196 9.71 6.88 -12.99
N GLY A 197 10.12 6.35 -14.15
CA GLY A 197 11.46 5.83 -14.40
C GLY A 197 11.81 4.56 -13.63
N LEU A 198 10.81 3.81 -13.16
CA LEU A 198 10.96 2.55 -12.45
C LEU A 198 10.89 1.35 -13.41
N GLU A 199 11.71 0.34 -13.14
CA GLU A 199 11.79 -0.86 -13.98
C GLU A 199 10.94 -2.00 -13.42
N VAL A 200 9.93 -2.43 -14.16
CA VAL A 200 9.12 -3.61 -13.82
C VAL A 200 9.93 -4.91 -13.89
N LYS A 201 10.92 -4.99 -14.79
CA LYS A 201 11.73 -6.19 -14.99
C LYS A 201 12.47 -6.57 -13.70
N GLY A 202 12.35 -7.85 -13.33
CA GLY A 202 12.92 -8.38 -12.09
C GLY A 202 12.14 -8.00 -10.83
N SER A 203 10.90 -7.51 -10.98
CA SER A 203 9.94 -7.37 -9.87
C SER A 203 9.15 -8.67 -9.69
N SER A 204 8.66 -8.90 -8.47
CA SER A 204 7.57 -9.84 -8.20
C SER A 204 6.23 -9.18 -8.54
N MET A 205 5.22 -9.99 -8.86
CA MET A 205 3.87 -9.52 -9.18
C MET A 205 2.83 -10.31 -8.40
N ALA A 206 1.80 -9.62 -7.90
CA ALA A 206 0.61 -10.22 -7.34
C ALA A 206 -0.64 -9.75 -8.09
N SER A 207 -1.56 -10.70 -8.29
CA SER A 207 -2.91 -10.47 -8.80
C SER A 207 -3.90 -10.92 -7.72
N ASP A 208 -4.92 -10.11 -7.43
CA ASP A 208 -5.92 -10.42 -6.40
C ASP A 208 -6.79 -11.64 -6.74
N ALA A 209 -6.76 -12.08 -8.00
CA ALA A 209 -7.45 -13.27 -8.47
C ALA A 209 -6.65 -13.99 -9.58
N PHE A 210 -7.03 -15.23 -9.87
CA PHE A 210 -6.34 -16.08 -10.85
C PHE A 210 -6.32 -15.47 -12.26
N PHE A 211 -5.28 -15.79 -13.05
CA PHE A 211 -5.27 -15.45 -14.48
C PHE A 211 -6.05 -16.51 -15.28
N PRO A 212 -7.12 -16.12 -16.01
CA PRO A 212 -7.92 -17.08 -16.77
C PRO A 212 -7.19 -17.59 -18.02
N PHE A 213 -6.23 -16.81 -18.53
CA PHE A 213 -5.49 -17.07 -19.77
C PHE A 213 -4.01 -16.68 -19.61
N ARG A 214 -3.19 -17.08 -20.58
CA ARG A 214 -1.72 -16.86 -20.57
C ARG A 214 -1.29 -15.44 -20.95
N ASP A 215 -2.23 -14.59 -21.36
CA ASP A 215 -1.99 -13.22 -21.83
C ASP A 215 -1.92 -12.17 -20.71
N GLY A 216 -2.26 -12.57 -19.48
CA GLY A 216 -2.20 -11.75 -18.28
C GLY A 216 -0.82 -11.51 -17.70
#